data_AF-A0A0N0VN44-F1
#
_entry.id   AF-A0A0N0VN44-F1
#
_cell.length_a   1.000
_cell.length_b   1.000
_cell.length_c   1.000
_cell.angle_alpha   90.00
_cell.angle_beta   90.00
_cell.angle_gamma   90.00
#
_symmetry.space_group_name_H-M   'P 1'
#
loop_
_entity.id
_entity.type
_entity.pdbx_description
1 polymer ?
#
loop_
_entity_poly.entity_id
_entity_poly.type
_entity_poly.pdbx_seq_one_letter_code
_entity_poly.pdbx_strand_id
1 'polypeptide(L)'
;MYNDFPFLEEKFGEKGKERTIEDNFYHFLYLNTAYKLNDTQTFVDYVMWLNSVLVSRGLKTDMIIYNFEKIQENLTGMLDKETEESFISYLNEGIQALKEYKQGE
;
A
#
# COMPACT_ATOMS: atom_id res chain seq x y z
N MET A 1 -9.21 -7.66 2.93
CA MET A 1 -8.34 -7.49 4.12
C MET A 1 -9.03 -7.86 5.42
N TYR A 2 -10.01 -7.10 5.96
CA TYR A 2 -10.66 -7.45 7.24
C TYR A 2 -11.45 -8.77 7.21
N ASN A 3 -12.01 -9.11 6.04
CA ASN A 3 -12.64 -10.43 5.83
C ASN A 3 -11.61 -11.57 5.84
N ASP A 4 -10.41 -11.31 5.32
CA ASP A 4 -9.34 -12.31 5.18
C ASP A 4 -8.50 -12.46 6.46
N PHE A 5 -8.50 -11.42 7.31
CA PHE A 5 -7.72 -11.34 8.54
C PHE A 5 -8.59 -10.88 9.72
N PRO A 6 -9.43 -11.78 10.30
CA PRO A 6 -10.33 -11.44 11.40
C PRO A 6 -9.65 -10.84 12.64
N PHE A 7 -8.38 -11.17 12.88
CA PHE A 7 -7.61 -10.61 13.99
C PHE A 7 -7.45 -9.08 13.92
N LEU A 8 -7.58 -8.47 12.74
CA LEU A 8 -7.56 -7.02 12.59
C LEU A 8 -8.75 -6.37 13.28
N GLU A 9 -9.92 -7.03 13.23
CA GLU A 9 -11.11 -6.58 13.93
C GLU A 9 -10.92 -6.68 15.44
N GLU A 10 -10.42 -7.81 15.92
CA GLU A 10 -10.16 -8.03 17.35
C GLU A 10 -9.16 -6.99 17.91
N LYS A 11 -8.13 -6.65 17.12
CA LYS A 11 -7.05 -5.77 17.56
C LYS A 11 -7.36 -4.28 17.39
N PHE A 12 -8.01 -3.88 16.31
CA PHE A 12 -8.17 -2.47 15.94
C PHE A 12 -9.63 -2.00 15.84
N GLY A 13 -10.59 -2.93 15.75
CA GLY A 13 -12.03 -2.66 15.66
C GLY A 13 -12.42 -1.72 14.51
N GLU A 14 -13.59 -1.10 14.64
CA GLU A 14 -14.13 -0.18 13.64
C GLU A 14 -13.21 1.00 13.32
N LYS A 15 -12.51 1.55 14.32
CA LYS A 15 -11.52 2.62 14.08
C LYS A 15 -10.37 2.14 13.19
N GLY A 16 -9.96 0.88 13.32
CA GLY A 16 -8.97 0.28 12.43
C GLY A 16 -9.45 0.24 10.98
N LYS A 17 -10.71 -0.14 10.76
CA LYS A 17 -11.31 -0.16 9.41
C LYS A 17 -11.36 1.23 8.81
N GLU A 18 -11.83 2.22 9.57
CA GLU A 18 -11.86 3.62 9.13
C GLU A 18 -10.46 4.12 8.71
N ARG A 19 -9.44 3.83 9.52
CA ARG A 19 -8.04 4.18 9.19
C ARG A 19 -7.51 3.44 7.98
N THR A 20 -7.89 2.18 7.79
CA THR A 20 -7.49 1.41 6.61
C THR A 20 -8.10 1.99 5.33
N ILE A 21 -9.34 2.49 5.40
CA ILE A 21 -9.99 3.20 4.29
C ILE A 21 -9.26 4.53 4.02
N GLU A 22 -8.89 5.25 5.07
CA GLU A 22 -8.12 6.49 4.96
C GLU A 22 -6.73 6.25 4.34
N ASP A 23 -6.03 5.19 4.76
CA ASP A 23 -4.74 4.79 4.21
C ASP A 23 -4.88 4.46 2.71
N ASN A 24 -5.93 3.74 2.30
CA ASN A 24 -6.20 3.49 0.88
C ASN A 24 -6.33 4.79 0.07
N PHE A 25 -7.02 5.81 0.60
CA PHE A 25 -7.08 7.11 -0.04
C PHE A 25 -5.69 7.73 -0.22
N TYR A 26 -4.83 7.68 0.80
CA TYR A 26 -3.46 8.18 0.70
C TYR A 26 -2.61 7.35 -0.28
N HIS A 27 -2.79 6.02 -0.36
CA HIS A 27 -2.09 5.18 -1.34
C HIS A 27 -2.34 5.70 -2.76
N PHE A 28 -3.60 5.93 -3.12
CA PHE A 28 -3.97 6.48 -4.43
C PHE A 28 -3.47 7.92 -4.64
N LEU A 29 -3.48 8.75 -3.59
CA LEU A 29 -2.93 10.10 -3.67
C LEU A 29 -1.44 10.08 -4.03
N TYR A 30 -0.66 9.19 -3.40
CA TYR A 30 0.78 9.08 -3.68
C TYR A 30 1.07 8.40 -5.02
N LEU A 31 0.27 7.42 -5.46
CA LEU A 31 0.37 6.86 -6.82
C LEU A 31 0.17 7.96 -7.88
N ASN A 32 -0.89 8.75 -7.71
CA ASN A 32 -1.18 9.87 -8.61
C ASN A 32 -0.11 10.97 -8.53
N THR A 33 0.48 11.20 -7.36
CA THR A 33 1.59 12.16 -7.21
C THR A 33 2.83 11.69 -7.96
N ALA A 34 3.24 10.44 -7.77
CA ALA A 34 4.35 9.82 -8.49
C ALA A 34 4.14 9.88 -10.02
N TYR A 35 2.92 9.59 -10.47
CA TYR A 35 2.54 9.69 -11.89
C TYR A 35 2.68 11.11 -12.43
N LYS A 36 2.14 12.11 -11.73
CA LYS A 36 2.22 13.52 -12.16
C LYS A 36 3.65 14.06 -12.17
N LEU A 37 4.51 13.54 -11.30
CA LEU A 37 5.93 13.91 -11.25
C LEU A 37 6.80 13.07 -12.19
N ASN A 38 6.24 12.00 -12.77
CA ASN A 38 6.97 10.97 -13.51
C ASN A 38 8.19 10.44 -12.71
N ASP A 39 7.95 10.15 -11.43
CA ASP A 39 8.98 9.75 -10.48
C ASP A 39 8.48 8.59 -9.59
N THR A 40 8.98 7.38 -9.82
CA THR A 40 8.64 6.23 -8.98
C THR A 40 9.14 6.39 -7.54
N GLN A 41 10.26 7.08 -7.33
CA GLN A 41 10.88 7.18 -6.01
C GLN A 41 9.94 7.85 -5.00
N THR A 42 9.15 8.83 -5.46
CA THR A 42 8.08 9.46 -4.66
C THR A 42 7.14 8.43 -4.02
N PHE A 43 6.73 7.39 -4.75
CA PHE A 43 5.86 6.35 -4.19
C PHE A 43 6.63 5.37 -3.28
N VAL A 44 7.85 5.00 -3.66
CA VAL A 44 8.70 4.11 -2.85
C VAL A 44 9.01 4.73 -1.48
N ASP A 45 9.39 6.00 -1.44
CA ASP A 45 9.66 6.74 -0.19
C ASP A 45 8.43 6.80 0.70
N TYR A 46 7.26 7.02 0.11
CA TYR A 46 5.97 6.96 0.81
C TYR A 46 5.72 5.59 1.44
N VAL A 47 5.93 4.52 0.67
CA VAL A 47 5.76 3.14 1.14
C VAL A 47 6.68 2.82 2.31
N MET A 48 7.95 3.21 2.23
CA MET A 48 8.94 2.97 3.28
C MET A 48 8.62 3.75 4.56
N TRP A 49 8.22 5.02 4.41
CA TRP A 49 7.74 5.82 5.54
C TRP A 49 6.51 5.19 6.19
N LEU A 50 5.49 4.83 5.39
CA LEU A 50 4.27 4.21 5.88
C LEU A 50 4.56 2.92 6.65
N ASN A 51 5.44 2.08 6.12
CA ASN A 51 5.86 0.83 6.77
C ASN A 51 6.47 1.11 8.15
N SER A 52 7.38 2.07 8.27
CA SER A 52 7.96 2.44 9.57
C SER A 52 6.90 2.87 10.59
N VAL A 53 5.90 3.64 10.14
CA VAL A 53 4.81 4.13 10.99
C VAL A 53 3.91 2.99 11.45
N LEU A 54 3.48 2.11 10.53
CA LEU A 54 2.54 1.03 10.84
C LEU A 54 3.20 -0.11 11.64
N VAL A 55 4.45 -0.45 11.34
CA VAL A 55 5.22 -1.43 12.12
C VAL A 55 5.43 -0.97 13.55
N SER A 56 5.72 0.33 13.77
CA SER A 56 5.81 0.90 15.13
C SER A 56 4.51 0.78 15.95
N ARG A 57 3.36 0.62 15.28
CA ARG A 57 2.03 0.43 15.88
C ARG A 57 1.63 -1.06 15.98
N GLY A 58 2.55 -1.96 15.67
CA GLY A 58 2.37 -3.40 15.77
C GLY A 58 1.59 -4.03 14.62
N LEU A 59 1.55 -3.39 13.45
CA LEU A 59 1.17 -4.04 12.20
C LEU A 59 2.40 -4.75 11.60
N LYS A 60 2.19 -5.83 10.85
CA LYS A 60 3.29 -6.52 10.14
C LYS A 60 3.44 -5.95 8.73
N THR A 61 4.66 -5.85 8.22
CA THR A 61 4.94 -5.48 6.82
C THR A 61 4.15 -6.33 5.82
N ASP A 62 3.92 -7.61 6.14
CA ASP A 62 3.07 -8.51 5.33
C ASP A 62 1.65 -7.97 5.08
N MET A 63 1.07 -7.25 6.04
CA MET A 63 -0.27 -6.68 5.89
C MET A 63 -0.28 -5.52 4.90
N ILE A 64 0.82 -4.78 4.81
CA ILE A 64 0.98 -3.64 3.91
C ILE A 64 1.20 -4.17 2.48
N ILE A 65 2.08 -5.16 2.32
CA ILE A 65 2.28 -5.88 1.05
C ILE A 65 0.95 -6.44 0.55
N TYR A 66 0.22 -7.14 1.41
CA TYR A 66 -1.09 -7.70 1.07
C TYR A 66 -2.08 -6.62 0.58
N ASN A 67 -2.12 -5.47 1.24
CA ASN A 67 -3.02 -4.39 0.84
C ASN A 67 -2.67 -3.83 -0.56
N PHE A 68 -1.38 -3.65 -0.85
CA PHE A 68 -0.93 -3.23 -2.18
C PHE A 68 -1.19 -4.27 -3.26
N GLU A 69 -0.99 -5.56 -2.97
CA GLU A 69 -1.34 -6.65 -3.89
C GLU A 69 -2.85 -6.64 -4.18
N LYS A 70 -3.70 -6.38 -3.17
CA LYS A 70 -5.15 -6.19 -3.39
C LYS A 70 -5.48 -4.96 -4.21
N ILE A 71 -4.77 -3.85 -4.04
CA ILE A 71 -4.97 -2.68 -4.89
C ILE A 71 -4.64 -3.03 -6.35
N GLN A 72 -3.52 -3.71 -6.62
CA GLN A 72 -3.15 -4.13 -7.98
C GLN A 72 -4.23 -5.02 -8.62
N GLU A 73 -4.71 -6.04 -7.90
CA GLU A 73 -5.77 -6.93 -8.38
C GLU A 73 -7.04 -6.18 -8.76
N ASN A 74 -7.42 -5.17 -7.97
CA ASN A 74 -8.67 -4.41 -8.17
C ASN A 74 -8.50 -3.20 -9.11
N LEU A 75 -7.27 -2.84 -9.49
CA LEU A 75 -7.01 -1.71 -10.37
C LEU A 75 -7.27 -2.02 -11.84
N THR A 76 -7.21 -3.30 -12.23
CA THR A 76 -7.28 -3.74 -13.63
C THR A 76 -8.56 -3.24 -14.31
N GLY A 77 -8.41 -2.46 -15.38
CA GLY A 77 -9.51 -1.90 -16.17
C GLY A 77 -10.28 -0.75 -15.50
N MET A 78 -9.75 -0.18 -14.40
CA MET A 78 -10.39 0.93 -13.70
C MET A 78 -9.92 2.30 -14.20
N LEU A 79 -8.75 2.37 -14.83
CA LEU A 79 -8.12 3.61 -15.30
C LEU A 79 -7.84 3.55 -16.80
N ASP A 80 -7.39 4.67 -17.37
CA ASP A 80 -6.78 4.62 -18.70
C ASP A 80 -5.49 3.79 -18.66
N LYS A 81 -5.13 3.22 -19.81
CA LYS A 81 -4.04 2.24 -19.90
C LYS A 81 -2.69 2.78 -19.41
N GLU A 82 -2.37 4.03 -19.72
CA GLU A 82 -1.09 4.65 -19.35
C GLU A 82 -0.98 4.85 -17.84
N THR A 83 -2.04 5.41 -17.24
CA THR A 83 -2.10 5.60 -15.78
C THR A 83 -2.09 4.26 -15.05
N GLU A 84 -2.83 3.26 -15.55
CA GLU A 84 -2.90 1.93 -14.96
C GLU A 84 -1.53 1.23 -14.96
N GLU A 85 -0.85 1.19 -16.11
CA GLU A 85 0.48 0.60 -16.25
C GLU A 85 1.49 1.29 -15.31
N SER A 86 1.42 2.61 -15.19
CA SER A 86 2.30 3.39 -14.29
C SER A 86 2.03 3.06 -12.82
N PHE A 87 0.76 3.04 -12.40
CA PHE A 87 0.38 2.72 -11.03
C PHE A 87 0.77 1.29 -10.65
N ILE A 88 0.57 0.33 -11.55
CA ILE A 88 1.00 -1.06 -11.34
C ILE A 88 2.52 -1.13 -11.17
N SER A 89 3.30 -0.39 -11.98
CA SER A 89 4.76 -0.32 -11.84
C SER A 89 5.17 0.22 -10.47
N TYR A 90 4.57 1.32 -10.02
CA TYR A 90 4.89 1.91 -8.72
C TYR A 90 4.54 0.98 -7.55
N LEU A 91 3.38 0.31 -7.61
CA LEU A 91 2.99 -0.69 -6.62
C LEU A 91 3.98 -1.85 -6.57
N ASN A 92 4.45 -2.34 -7.73
CA ASN A 92 5.46 -3.40 -7.79
C ASN A 92 6.77 -2.99 -7.14
N GLU A 93 7.27 -1.78 -7.43
CA GLU A 93 8.51 -1.27 -6.82
C GLU A 93 8.37 -1.08 -5.30
N GLY A 94 7.24 -0.54 -4.84
CA GLY A 94 6.94 -0.44 -3.41
C GLY A 94 6.87 -1.80 -2.71
N ILE A 95 6.17 -2.78 -3.30
CA ILE A 95 6.09 -4.15 -2.78
C ILE A 95 7.48 -4.80 -2.71
N GLN A 96 8.31 -4.60 -3.74
CA GLN A 96 9.66 -5.14 -3.77
C GLN A 96 10.54 -4.53 -2.67
N ALA A 97 10.48 -3.21 -2.47
CA ALA A 97 11.20 -2.54 -1.39
C ALA A 97 10.79 -3.07 0.00
N LEU A 98 9.50 -3.33 0.22
CA LEU A 98 9.02 -3.95 1.47
C LEU A 98 9.51 -5.40 1.64
N LYS A 99 9.57 -6.18 0.56
CA LYS A 99 10.10 -7.55 0.58
C LYS A 99 11.60 -7.57 0.91
N GLU A 100 12.36 -6.61 0.41
CA GLU A 100 13.78 -6.44 0.73
C GLU A 100 14.00 -5.99 2.18
N TYR A 101 13.23 -5.02 2.65
CA TYR A 101 13.25 -4.58 4.05
C TYR A 101 13.02 -5.76 5.00
N LYS A 102 12.02 -6.60 4.72
CA LYS A 102 11.69 -7.78 5.54
C LYS A 102 12.81 -8.83 5.57
N GLN A 103 13.61 -8.97 4.51
CA GLN A 103 14.75 -9.90 4.51
C GLN A 103 15.89 -9.45 5.42
N GLY A 104 15.91 -8.17 5.79
CA GLY A 104 16.89 -7.58 6.71
C GLY A 104 16.45 -7.49 8.17
N GLU A 105 15.19 -7.82 8.50
CA GLU A 105 14.66 -7.90 9.88
C GLU A 105 14.98 -9.26 10.55
#